data_AF-A0A942MTD2-F1
#
_entry.id   AF-A0A942MTD2-F1
#
_cell.length_a   1.000
_cell.length_b   1.000
_cell.length_c   1.000
_cell.angle_alpha   90.00
_cell.angle_beta   90.00
_cell.angle_gamma   90.00
#
_symmetry.space_group_name_H-M   'P 1'
#
loop_
_entity.id
_entity.type
_entity.pdbx_description
1 polymer ?
#
loop_
_entity_poly.entity_id
_entity_poly.type
_entity_poly.pdbx_seq_one_letter_code
_entity_poly.pdbx_strand_id
1 'polypeptide(L)'
;MKKLFLIIIFFSVSFSFSVSQTSRGMKKIEMQNAKGETFTAYDNSWALIIGVNNYSNDKIPPLNYATEDARAIAKLLEEMDFPKENIKVLLNDEATLSNVKQEISAMGAKTGKNDRLLVYWAGHGETEALPRGG
;
A
#
# COMPACT_ATOMS: atom_id res chain seq x y z
N MET A 1 -75.43 -10.78 16.25
CA MET A 1 -74.16 -11.56 16.23
C MET A 1 -73.07 -10.66 15.67
N LYS A 2 -72.13 -10.22 16.51
CA LYS A 2 -71.11 -9.21 16.18
C LYS A 2 -69.99 -9.90 15.38
N LYS A 3 -69.75 -9.49 14.13
CA LYS A 3 -68.59 -9.95 13.34
C LYS A 3 -67.40 -9.05 13.65
N LEU A 4 -66.44 -9.58 14.39
CA LEU A 4 -65.17 -8.94 14.74
C LEU A 4 -64.24 -9.01 13.53
N PHE A 5 -63.97 -7.88 12.89
CA PHE A 5 -62.91 -7.77 11.87
C PHE A 5 -61.58 -7.50 12.57
N LEU A 6 -60.66 -8.45 12.45
CA LEU A 6 -59.31 -8.37 13.01
C LEU A 6 -58.41 -7.71 11.96
N ILE A 7 -58.11 -6.42 12.15
CA ILE A 7 -57.18 -5.67 11.29
C ILE A 7 -55.76 -6.00 11.74
N ILE A 8 -55.05 -6.80 10.94
CA ILE A 8 -53.61 -7.03 11.11
C ILE A 8 -52.88 -5.82 10.52
N ILE A 9 -52.45 -4.91 11.39
CA ILE A 9 -51.57 -3.80 11.01
C ILE A 9 -50.17 -4.40 10.81
N PHE A 10 -49.72 -4.49 9.55
CA PHE A 10 -48.32 -4.76 9.20
C PHE A 10 -47.50 -3.50 9.56
N PHE A 11 -47.05 -3.41 10.80
CA PHE A 11 -46.13 -2.36 11.23
C PHE A 11 -44.74 -2.76 10.71
N SER A 12 -44.38 -2.26 9.52
CA SER A 12 -43.04 -2.41 8.95
C SER A 12 -42.06 -1.59 9.79
N VAL A 13 -41.58 -2.16 10.89
CA VAL A 13 -40.38 -1.65 11.55
C VAL A 13 -39.22 -1.97 10.62
N SER A 14 -38.82 -0.98 9.83
CA SER A 14 -37.55 -0.98 9.13
C SER A 14 -36.44 -0.94 10.18
N PHE A 15 -36.15 -2.10 10.78
CA PHE A 15 -34.99 -2.25 11.64
C PHE A 15 -33.76 -2.15 10.73
N SER A 16 -33.22 -0.95 10.63
CA SER A 16 -31.98 -0.69 9.92
C SER A 16 -30.87 -1.39 10.71
N PHE A 17 -30.49 -2.58 10.26
CA PHE A 17 -29.31 -3.26 10.76
C PHE A 17 -28.11 -2.45 10.26
N SER A 18 -27.63 -1.50 11.08
CA SER A 18 -26.33 -0.89 10.87
C SER A 18 -25.30 -1.99 11.05
N VAL A 19 -24.84 -2.57 9.94
CA VAL A 19 -23.60 -3.34 9.92
C VAL A 19 -22.51 -2.35 10.32
N SER A 20 -22.08 -2.41 11.58
CA SER A 20 -20.87 -1.71 12.00
C SER A 20 -19.71 -2.34 11.24
N GLN A 21 -19.26 -1.66 10.19
CA GLN A 21 -18.11 -2.09 9.41
C GLN A 21 -16.87 -1.88 10.28
N THR A 22 -16.50 -2.89 11.04
CA THR A 22 -15.17 -2.94 11.66
C THR A 22 -14.15 -2.88 10.53
N SER A 23 -13.48 -1.75 10.36
CA SER A 23 -12.39 -1.58 9.39
C SER A 23 -11.26 -2.55 9.77
N ARG A 24 -11.25 -3.74 9.18
CA ARG A 24 -10.08 -4.63 9.23
C ARG A 24 -9.05 -4.05 8.25
N GLY A 25 -7.95 -3.51 8.77
CA GLY A 25 -6.88 -2.88 7.97
C GLY A 25 -5.97 -1.97 8.80
N MET A 26 -4.90 -1.45 8.18
CA MET A 26 -4.09 -0.37 8.77
C MET A 26 -4.93 0.90 8.85
N LYS A 27 -5.07 1.44 10.06
CA LYS A 27 -5.75 2.72 10.28
C LYS A 27 -4.78 3.85 9.95
N LYS A 28 -5.25 4.87 9.23
CA LYS A 28 -4.48 6.11 9.00
C LYS A 28 -4.01 6.64 10.36
N ILE A 29 -2.69 6.74 10.54
CA ILE A 29 -2.12 7.33 11.75
C ILE A 29 -2.17 8.84 11.57
N GLU A 30 -3.24 9.42 12.11
CA GLU A 30 -3.38 10.85 12.28
C GLU A 30 -2.68 11.25 13.59
N MET A 31 -1.59 12.03 13.48
CA MET A 31 -0.90 12.53 14.67
C MET A 31 -1.66 13.76 15.19
N GLN A 32 -1.90 13.82 16.49
CA GLN A 32 -2.51 14.99 17.11
C GLN A 32 -1.47 15.75 17.91
N ASN A 33 -1.42 17.07 17.73
CA ASN A 33 -0.60 17.92 18.58
C ASN A 33 -1.31 18.19 19.93
N ALA A 34 -0.63 18.90 20.85
CA ALA A 34 -1.19 19.23 22.16
C ALA A 34 -2.46 20.10 22.12
N LYS A 35 -2.81 20.67 20.95
CA LYS A 35 -4.04 21.45 20.71
C LYS A 35 -5.16 20.62 20.08
N GLY A 36 -4.94 19.32 19.85
CA GLY A 36 -5.91 18.42 19.20
C GLY A 36 -5.98 18.59 17.69
N GLU A 37 -5.03 19.30 17.07
CA GLU A 37 -4.99 19.44 15.61
C GLU A 37 -4.36 18.19 15.00
N THR A 38 -5.07 17.59 14.05
CA THR A 38 -4.57 16.46 13.26
C THR A 38 -3.56 16.94 12.23
N PHE A 39 -2.39 16.30 12.18
CA PHE A 39 -1.39 16.49 11.13
C PHE A 39 -0.86 15.15 10.62
N THR A 40 -0.42 15.14 9.36
CA THR A 40 0.32 14.03 8.78
C THR A 40 1.80 14.16 9.14
N ALA A 41 2.49 13.04 9.37
CA ALA A 41 3.92 13.07 9.67
C ALA A 41 4.79 13.59 8.49
N TYR A 42 4.23 13.63 7.28
CA TYR A 42 4.92 13.98 6.04
C TYR A 42 4.06 14.90 5.17
N ASP A 43 4.72 15.76 4.40
CA ASP A 43 4.08 16.70 3.46
C ASP A 43 3.63 15.96 2.18
N ASN A 44 4.48 15.08 1.64
CA ASN A 44 4.15 14.21 0.52
C ASN A 44 4.73 12.79 0.66
N SER A 45 4.18 11.85 -0.12
CA SER A 45 4.55 10.43 -0.09
C SER A 45 4.94 9.93 -1.48
N TRP A 46 6.10 9.28 -1.56
CA TRP A 46 6.66 8.72 -2.78
C TRP A 46 6.96 7.24 -2.59
N ALA A 47 6.74 6.42 -3.62
CA ALA A 47 7.04 4.99 -3.54
C ALA A 47 7.77 4.48 -4.78
N LEU A 48 8.88 3.79 -4.58
CA LEU A 48 9.50 2.93 -5.59
C LEU A 48 9.28 1.47 -5.20
N ILE A 49 8.57 0.73 -6.05
CA ILE A 49 8.11 -0.62 -5.77
C ILE A 49 8.68 -1.55 -6.83
N ILE A 50 9.41 -2.57 -6.40
CA ILE A 50 10.19 -3.43 -7.27
C ILE A 50 9.78 -4.88 -7.05
N GLY A 51 9.47 -5.59 -8.13
CA GLY A 51 9.07 -7.00 -8.10
C GLY A 51 9.75 -7.80 -9.22
N VAL A 52 10.54 -8.81 -8.87
CA VAL A 52 11.30 -9.60 -9.84
C VAL A 52 11.00 -11.08 -9.67
N ASN A 53 10.24 -11.63 -10.62
CA ASN A 53 10.01 -13.07 -10.74
C ASN A 53 11.06 -13.71 -11.65
N ASN A 54 11.30 -13.09 -12.80
CA ASN A 54 12.17 -13.64 -13.84
C ASN A 54 13.50 -12.88 -13.86
N TYR A 55 14.59 -13.62 -13.73
CA TYR A 55 15.95 -13.09 -13.76
C TYR A 55 16.60 -13.46 -15.09
N SER A 56 17.32 -12.52 -15.71
CA SER A 56 17.99 -12.76 -17.00
C SER A 56 19.15 -13.77 -16.92
N ASN A 57 19.62 -14.09 -15.71
CA ASN A 57 20.62 -15.12 -15.48
C ASN A 57 19.93 -16.45 -15.20
N ASP A 58 20.05 -17.40 -16.13
CA ASP A 58 19.43 -18.73 -16.05
C ASP A 58 19.85 -19.55 -14.82
N LYS A 59 20.93 -19.17 -14.12
CA LYS A 59 21.35 -19.81 -12.86
C LYS A 59 20.50 -19.40 -11.67
N ILE A 60 19.72 -18.33 -11.79
CA ILE A 60 18.84 -17.82 -10.73
C ILE A 60 17.43 -18.40 -10.98
N PRO A 61 16.91 -19.25 -10.08
CA PRO A 61 15.58 -19.82 -10.26
C PRO A 61 14.50 -18.73 -10.29
N PRO A 62 13.48 -18.84 -11.15
CA PRO A 62 12.39 -17.87 -11.15
C PRO A 62 11.54 -17.97 -9.87
N LEU A 63 10.89 -16.87 -9.50
CA LEU A 63 9.88 -16.79 -8.45
C LEU A 63 8.49 -16.68 -9.07
N ASN A 64 7.45 -16.98 -8.28
CA ASN A 64 6.06 -17.00 -8.78
C ASN A 64 5.25 -15.76 -8.39
N TYR A 65 5.62 -15.05 -7.31
CA TYR A 65 4.73 -14.08 -6.67
C TYR A 65 5.31 -12.67 -6.48
N ALA A 66 6.61 -12.47 -6.70
CA ALA A 66 7.25 -11.17 -6.44
C ALA A 66 6.64 -10.02 -7.25
N THR A 67 6.23 -10.25 -8.50
CA THR A 67 5.55 -9.22 -9.29
C THR A 67 4.14 -8.92 -8.79
N GLU A 68 3.42 -9.94 -8.32
CA GLU A 68 2.07 -9.78 -7.79
C GLU A 68 2.08 -9.11 -6.42
N ASP A 69 3.07 -9.44 -5.57
CA ASP A 69 3.31 -8.77 -4.30
C ASP A 69 3.58 -7.27 -4.51
N ALA A 70 4.46 -6.93 -5.46
CA ALA A 70 4.73 -5.55 -5.83
C ALA A 70 3.46 -4.81 -6.31
N ARG A 71 2.63 -5.42 -7.15
CA ARG A 71 1.36 -4.82 -7.59
C ARG A 71 0.37 -4.64 -6.44
N ALA A 72 0.27 -5.61 -5.54
CA ALA A 72 -0.60 -5.55 -4.38
C ALA A 72 -0.20 -4.41 -3.42
N ILE A 73 1.10 -4.25 -3.17
CA ILE A 73 1.63 -3.14 -2.37
C ILE A 73 1.39 -1.80 -3.06
N ALA A 74 1.59 -1.70 -4.38
CA ALA A 74 1.30 -0.46 -5.12
C ALA A 74 -0.17 -0.03 -4.95
N LYS A 75 -1.10 -0.97 -5.12
CA LYS A 75 -2.53 -0.72 -4.94
C LYS A 75 -2.86 -0.32 -3.49
N LEU A 76 -2.29 -1.02 -2.51
CA LEU A 76 -2.47 -0.68 -1.10
C LEU A 76 -1.97 0.74 -0.80
N LEU A 77 -0.85 1.16 -1.38
CA LEU A 77 -0.31 2.49 -1.15
C LEU A 77 -1.16 3.59 -1.80
N GLU A 78 -1.77 3.34 -2.97
CA GLU A 78 -2.78 4.24 -3.55
C GLU A 78 -3.95 4.48 -2.57
N GLU A 79 -4.31 3.48 -1.75
CA GLU A 79 -5.33 3.59 -0.69
C GLU A 79 -4.80 4.27 0.60
N MET A 80 -3.50 4.51 0.73
CA MET A 80 -2.82 5.02 1.92
C MET A 80 -2.18 6.41 1.76
N ASP A 81 -2.88 7.33 1.08
CA ASP A 81 -2.44 8.71 0.83
C ASP A 81 -1.09 8.82 0.07
N PHE A 82 -0.72 7.82 -0.73
CA PHE A 82 0.31 8.00 -1.74
C PHE A 82 -0.34 8.46 -3.05
N PRO A 83 -0.03 9.67 -3.55
CA PRO A 83 -0.49 10.08 -4.87
C PRO A 83 -0.02 9.08 -5.92
N LYS A 84 -0.92 8.68 -6.83
CA LYS A 84 -0.64 7.66 -7.83
C LYS A 84 0.54 8.03 -8.73
N GLU A 85 0.67 9.30 -9.06
CA GLU A 85 1.78 9.89 -9.81
C GLU A 85 3.14 9.78 -9.11
N ASN A 86 3.15 9.58 -7.79
CA ASN A 86 4.35 9.43 -6.99
C ASN A 86 4.72 7.95 -6.75
N ILE A 87 3.94 7.01 -7.28
CA ILE A 87 4.20 5.57 -7.19
C ILE A 87 4.82 5.10 -8.51
N LYS A 88 6.07 4.66 -8.45
CA LYS A 88 6.75 3.96 -9.55
C LYS A 88 6.81 2.48 -9.25
N VAL A 89 6.41 1.67 -10.23
CA VAL A 89 6.55 0.21 -10.18
C VAL A 89 7.54 -0.23 -11.26
N LEU A 90 8.50 -1.08 -10.90
CA LEU A 90 9.44 -1.73 -11.83
C LEU A 90 9.32 -3.24 -11.70
N LEU A 91 9.05 -3.94 -12.80
CA LEU A 91 8.79 -5.39 -12.80
C LEU A 91 9.74 -6.14 -13.74
N ASN A 92 10.27 -7.28 -13.29
CA ASN A 92 11.12 -8.17 -14.09
C ASN A 92 12.21 -7.41 -14.86
N ASP A 93 12.17 -7.42 -16.19
CA ASP A 93 13.15 -6.79 -17.08
C ASP A 93 13.25 -5.26 -16.92
N GLU A 94 12.22 -4.60 -16.36
CA GLU A 94 12.28 -3.18 -16.04
C GLU A 94 13.06 -2.90 -14.75
N ALA A 95 13.15 -3.88 -13.84
CA ALA A 95 13.81 -3.75 -12.53
C ALA A 95 15.34 -3.89 -12.62
N THR A 96 15.94 -3.29 -13.65
CA THR A 96 17.40 -3.27 -13.82
C THR A 96 18.05 -2.36 -12.78
N LEU A 97 19.33 -2.64 -12.46
CA LEU A 97 20.11 -1.77 -11.57
C LEU A 97 20.14 -0.31 -12.07
N SER A 98 20.19 -0.10 -13.38
CA SER A 98 20.18 1.23 -13.99
C SER A 98 18.85 1.94 -13.71
N ASN A 99 17.72 1.28 -14.00
CA ASN A 99 16.39 1.87 -13.78
C ASN A 99 16.14 2.14 -12.30
N VAL A 100 16.48 1.21 -11.41
CA VAL A 100 16.32 1.40 -9.96
C VAL A 100 17.14 2.61 -9.49
N LYS A 101 18.40 2.74 -9.89
CA LYS A 101 19.24 3.90 -9.55
C LYS A 101 18.68 5.20 -10.12
N GLN A 102 18.21 5.18 -11.37
CA GLN A 102 17.62 6.34 -12.03
C GLN A 102 16.37 6.82 -11.29
N GLU A 103 15.47 5.90 -10.93
CA GLU A 103 14.22 6.25 -10.24
C GLU A 103 14.48 6.73 -8.82
N ILE A 104 15.41 6.12 -8.07
CA ILE A 104 15.83 6.63 -6.76
C ILE A 104 16.38 8.05 -6.89
N SER A 105 17.24 8.31 -7.87
CA SER A 105 17.80 9.66 -8.09
C SER A 105 16.73 10.66 -8.52
N ALA A 106 15.82 10.27 -9.40
CA ALA A 106 14.74 11.13 -9.89
C ALA A 106 13.74 11.49 -8.79
N MET A 107 13.41 10.53 -7.92
CA MET A 107 12.56 10.78 -6.75
C MET A 107 13.27 11.65 -5.72
N GLY A 108 14.54 11.36 -5.40
CA GLY A 108 15.33 12.17 -4.47
C GLY A 108 15.47 13.64 -4.90
N ALA A 109 15.49 13.91 -6.21
CA ALA A 109 15.50 15.28 -6.74
C ALA A 109 14.14 16.00 -6.63
N LYS A 110 13.03 15.26 -6.50
CA LYS A 110 11.66 15.81 -6.42
C LYS A 110 11.14 15.90 -4.98
N THR A 111 11.64 15.05 -4.08
CA THR A 111 11.20 14.99 -2.68
C THR A 111 11.57 16.26 -1.91
N GLY A 112 10.58 16.81 -1.20
CA GLY A 112 10.78 17.89 -0.24
C GLY A 112 11.43 17.44 1.07
N LYS A 113 11.80 18.40 1.92
CA LYS A 113 12.49 18.16 3.20
C LYS A 113 11.70 17.29 4.19
N ASN A 114 10.37 17.37 4.16
CA ASN A 114 9.49 16.60 5.04
C ASN A 114 8.67 15.55 4.27
N ASP A 115 9.10 15.19 3.05
CA ASP A 115 8.47 14.10 2.31
C ASP A 115 9.00 12.75 2.80
N ARG A 116 8.29 11.68 2.47
CA ARG A 116 8.79 10.29 2.61
C ARG A 116 8.98 9.63 1.24
N LEU A 117 10.03 8.83 1.14
CA LEU A 117 10.22 7.85 0.07
C LEU A 117 10.19 6.44 0.66
N LEU A 118 9.21 5.64 0.25
CA LEU A 118 9.12 4.22 0.55
C LEU A 118 9.76 3.42 -0.58
N VAL A 119 10.68 2.53 -0.26
CA VAL A 119 11.23 1.56 -1.23
C VAL A 119 10.78 0.17 -0.81
N TYR A 120 10.09 -0.53 -1.71
CA TYR A 120 9.65 -1.91 -1.52
C TYR A 120 10.32 -2.82 -2.54
N TRP A 121 10.81 -3.98 -2.08
CA TRP A 121 11.46 -4.97 -2.91
C TRP A 121 10.89 -6.35 -2.65
N ALA A 122 10.46 -7.03 -3.70
CA ALA A 122 10.15 -8.46 -3.71
C ALA A 122 11.02 -9.15 -4.78
N GLY A 123 11.80 -10.15 -4.35
CA GLY A 123 12.74 -10.88 -5.20
C GLY A 123 13.77 -11.64 -4.39
N HIS A 124 14.74 -12.26 -5.06
CA HIS A 124 15.92 -12.86 -4.44
C HIS A 124 16.77 -11.83 -3.71
N GLY A 125 17.45 -12.30 -2.67
CA GLY A 125 18.50 -11.58 -1.95
C GLY A 125 19.69 -12.51 -1.73
N GLU A 126 20.88 -11.94 -1.62
CA GLU A 126 22.12 -12.66 -1.35
C GLU A 126 22.87 -11.95 -0.22
N THR A 127 23.50 -12.73 0.65
CA THR A 127 24.32 -12.21 1.75
C THR A 127 25.78 -12.18 1.30
N GLU A 128 26.38 -11.00 1.25
CA GLU A 128 27.81 -10.86 1.01
C GLU A 128 28.63 -10.81 2.31
N ALA A 129 29.75 -11.53 2.35
CA ALA A 129 30.68 -11.48 3.47
C ALA A 129 31.54 -10.21 3.38
N LEU A 130 31.47 -9.35 4.39
CA LEU A 130 32.31 -8.15 4.45
C LEU A 130 33.71 -8.47 5.02
N PRO A 131 34.79 -7.85 4.50
CA PRO A 131 36.18 -8.16 4.88
C PRO A 131 36.53 -8.01 6.37
N ARG A 132 35.70 -7.32 7.16
CA ARG A 132 35.95 -7.05 8.58
C ARG A 132 34.76 -7.32 9.52
N GLY A 133 33.69 -7.95 9.03
CA GLY A 133 32.42 -8.01 9.76
C GLY A 133 31.72 -6.65 9.80
N GLY A 134 30.40 -6.66 9.95
CA GLY A 134 29.57 -5.46 10.11
C GLY A 134 29.52 -4.97 11.55
#